data_AF-A0A6A4CXG9-F1
#
_entry.id   AF-A0A6A4CXG9-F1
#
_cell.length_a   1.000
_cell.length_b   1.000
_cell.length_c   1.000
_cell.angle_alpha   90.00
_cell.angle_beta   90.00
_cell.angle_gamma   90.00
#
_symmetry.space_group_name_H-M   'P 1'
#
loop_
_entity.id
_entity.type
_entity.pdbx_description
1 polymer ?
#
loop_
_entity_poly.entity_id
_entity_poly.type
_entity_poly.pdbx_seq_one_letter_code
_entity_poly.pdbx_strand_id
1 'polypeptide(L)'
;MKLYIEIDHYTNEESHERYVDPFVYGDEFWEAVAQYCPLLEAIEMLDSSDQPLYNMRPIDTMTSRTLVALADLKWLRQCTIGPARLAGNDIFEYLCRASSTGGHVAEREFNISIGGHESNRLAKFYAVVVVFLKLLAETSEETLGAASCSMKPHLHITNPYNSKVRQIWAEGYMRDELKPVLAVVREKHPSMAIEVSIGGRNGNKFNLIRGLSLTWRSRSRRRTLFRDIDGETTGRDSDSDVSIYSGGGSDDSMGDSEDENMEEN
;
A
#
# COMPACT_ATOMS: atom_id res chain seq x y z
N MET A 1 15.73 -3.62 -19.58
CA MET A 1 16.29 -2.46 -18.83
C MET A 1 15.62 -2.36 -17.46
N LYS A 2 16.32 -1.95 -16.40
CA LYS A 2 15.75 -1.84 -15.04
C LYS A 2 16.03 -0.47 -14.42
N LEU A 3 15.06 0.06 -13.69
CA LEU A 3 15.18 1.26 -12.87
C LEU A 3 15.03 0.85 -11.41
N TYR A 4 16.05 1.15 -10.61
CA TYR A 4 16.08 0.88 -9.17
C TYR A 4 16.19 2.21 -8.43
N ILE A 5 15.28 2.44 -7.49
CA ILE A 5 15.22 3.63 -6.65
C ILE A 5 15.23 3.15 -5.20
N GLU A 6 16.23 3.58 -4.45
CA GLU A 6 16.34 3.29 -3.03
C GLU A 6 16.12 4.56 -2.24
N ILE A 7 15.18 4.50 -1.29
CA ILE A 7 14.94 5.55 -0.32
C ILE A 7 15.54 5.09 1.01
N ASP A 8 16.65 5.71 1.40
CA ASP A 8 17.29 5.48 2.69
C ASP A 8 16.91 6.59 3.68
N HIS A 9 16.17 6.25 4.73
CA HIS A 9 15.75 7.19 5.77
C HIS A 9 16.87 7.62 6.73
N TYR A 10 17.88 6.79 6.98
CA TYR A 10 18.93 7.10 7.97
C TYR A 10 19.83 8.24 7.49
N THR A 11 20.21 8.20 6.21
CA THR A 11 20.97 9.29 5.57
C THR A 11 20.14 10.60 5.49
N ASN A 12 18.81 10.49 5.58
CA ASN A 12 17.88 11.61 5.44
C ASN A 12 17.50 12.27 6.78
N GLU A 13 17.68 11.63 7.94
CA GLU A 13 17.42 12.23 9.27
C GLU A 13 18.61 13.04 9.81
N GLU A 14 19.86 12.71 9.47
CA GLU A 14 21.05 13.44 9.96
C GLU A 14 21.10 14.91 9.47
N SER A 15 20.33 15.24 8.44
CA SER A 15 20.04 16.61 8.07
C SER A 15 18.55 16.74 7.80
N HIS A 16 17.83 17.49 8.63
CA HIS A 16 16.40 17.83 8.45
C HIS A 16 16.02 18.40 7.05
N GLU A 17 17.01 18.66 6.19
CA GLU A 17 16.90 19.21 4.84
C GLU A 17 17.01 18.17 3.71
N ARG A 18 17.32 16.89 4.00
CA ARG A 18 17.52 15.86 2.96
C ARG A 18 16.55 14.69 3.08
N TYR A 19 15.27 14.94 3.28
CA TYR A 19 14.31 13.92 2.86
C TYR A 19 14.44 13.78 1.33
N VAL A 20 14.57 12.55 0.78
CA VAL A 20 14.36 12.34 -0.66
C VAL A 20 12.93 12.82 -0.94
N ASP A 21 12.83 14.04 -1.43
CA ASP A 21 11.59 14.79 -1.52
C ASP A 21 10.53 13.90 -2.18
N PRO A 22 9.46 13.47 -1.47
CA PRO A 22 8.51 12.54 -2.08
C PRO A 22 7.79 13.23 -3.23
N PHE A 23 7.87 14.58 -3.33
CA PHE A 23 7.37 15.34 -4.46
C PHE A 23 8.13 15.03 -5.76
N VAL A 24 9.39 14.57 -5.69
CA VAL A 24 10.19 14.23 -6.87
C VAL A 24 9.65 13.00 -7.59
N TYR A 25 9.02 12.05 -6.89
CA TYR A 25 8.51 10.81 -7.49
C TYR A 25 7.01 10.83 -7.80
N GLY A 26 6.47 12.03 -8.00
CA GLY A 26 5.09 12.24 -8.46
C GLY A 26 4.92 12.05 -9.98
N ASP A 27 3.79 12.54 -10.48
CA ASP A 27 3.39 12.38 -11.88
C ASP A 27 4.45 12.83 -12.90
N GLU A 28 5.07 14.00 -12.71
CA GLU A 28 6.03 14.54 -13.67
C GLU A 28 7.25 13.63 -13.89
N PHE A 29 7.74 13.01 -12.82
CA PHE A 29 8.87 12.07 -12.90
C PHE A 29 8.49 10.80 -13.63
N TRP A 30 7.36 10.18 -13.27
CA TRP A 30 6.96 8.91 -13.88
C TRP A 30 6.52 9.08 -15.34
N GLU A 31 5.92 10.23 -15.69
CA GLU A 31 5.65 10.58 -17.08
C GLU A 31 6.94 10.75 -17.88
N ALA A 32 7.95 11.43 -17.33
CA ALA A 32 9.25 11.54 -17.97
C ALA A 32 9.94 10.17 -18.13
N VAL A 33 9.91 9.32 -17.11
CA VAL A 33 10.42 7.94 -17.20
C VAL A 33 9.67 7.19 -18.30
N ALA A 34 8.35 7.25 -18.35
CA ALA A 34 7.58 6.57 -19.39
C ALA A 34 7.93 7.07 -20.80
N GLN A 35 8.14 8.38 -20.95
CA GLN A 35 8.48 9.02 -22.22
C GLN A 35 9.91 8.66 -22.70
N TYR A 36 10.91 8.74 -21.82
CA TYR A 36 12.31 8.63 -22.21
C TYR A 36 12.89 7.23 -22.01
N CYS A 37 12.18 6.34 -21.30
CA CYS A 37 12.60 4.96 -21.04
C CYS A 37 11.55 3.94 -21.54
N PRO A 38 11.14 3.94 -22.83
CA PRO A 38 10.06 3.09 -23.33
C PRO A 38 10.36 1.57 -23.31
N LEU A 39 11.63 1.18 -23.17
CA LEU A 39 12.10 -0.21 -23.09
C LEU A 39 12.30 -0.69 -21.64
N LEU A 40 11.76 0.04 -20.67
CA LEU A 40 11.87 -0.33 -19.26
C LEU A 40 11.09 -1.62 -18.99
N GLU A 41 11.77 -2.58 -18.37
CA GLU A 41 11.21 -3.91 -18.08
C GLU A 41 10.90 -4.10 -16.59
N ALA A 42 11.64 -3.43 -15.71
CA ALA A 42 11.40 -3.48 -14.28
C ALA A 42 11.61 -2.12 -13.61
N ILE A 43 10.73 -1.80 -12.67
CA ILE A 43 10.84 -0.69 -11.72
C ILE A 43 10.80 -1.29 -10.33
N GLU A 44 11.79 -0.96 -9.51
CA GLU A 44 11.83 -1.33 -8.10
C GLU A 44 12.15 -0.08 -7.29
N MET A 45 11.16 0.36 -6.52
CA MET A 45 11.28 1.44 -5.54
C MET A 45 11.15 0.85 -4.15
N LEU A 46 12.25 0.84 -3.39
CA LEU A 46 12.32 0.26 -2.06
C LEU A 46 12.63 1.34 -1.02
N ASP A 47 11.96 1.25 0.12
CA ASP A 47 12.34 1.95 1.34
C ASP A 47 13.26 1.01 2.13
N SER A 48 14.54 1.35 2.23
CA SER A 48 15.54 0.55 2.93
C SER A 48 15.66 0.90 4.41
N SER A 49 14.76 1.75 4.93
CA SER A 49 14.76 2.08 6.35
C SER A 49 14.22 0.96 7.21
N ASP A 50 15.01 0.54 8.20
CA ASP A 50 14.57 -0.38 9.26
C ASP A 50 13.55 0.27 10.23
N GLN A 51 13.02 1.47 9.91
CA GLN A 51 12.07 2.14 10.76
C GLN A 51 10.68 1.48 10.69
N PRO A 52 9.98 1.42 11.83
CA PRO A 52 8.62 0.93 11.87
C PRO A 52 7.71 1.80 10.97
N LEU A 53 7.09 1.14 9.98
CA LEU A 53 6.32 1.69 8.84
C LEU A 53 5.19 2.68 9.19
N TYR A 54 4.94 3.02 10.47
CA TYR A 54 3.88 3.93 10.90
C TYR A 54 4.12 5.40 10.51
N ASN A 55 5.39 5.82 10.36
CA ASN A 55 5.76 7.21 10.03
C ASN A 55 6.08 7.44 8.55
N MET A 56 5.84 6.47 7.67
CA MET A 56 6.18 6.63 6.28
C MET A 56 5.35 7.74 5.63
N ARG A 57 6.04 8.76 5.10
CA ARG A 57 5.42 9.85 4.35
C ARG A 57 5.13 9.36 2.93
N PRO A 58 3.85 9.27 2.51
CA PRO A 58 3.52 8.83 1.16
C PRO A 58 3.91 9.85 0.10
N ILE A 59 4.05 9.37 -1.13
CA ILE A 59 4.17 10.20 -2.32
C ILE A 59 2.82 10.89 -2.57
N ASP A 60 2.76 12.18 -2.25
CA ASP A 60 1.53 12.97 -2.29
C ASP A 60 1.16 13.49 -3.69
N THR A 61 2.13 13.56 -4.60
CA THR A 61 2.00 14.08 -5.97
C THR A 61 1.73 13.02 -7.02
N MET A 62 1.55 11.77 -6.60
CA MET A 62 1.23 10.66 -7.49
C MET A 62 -0.29 10.49 -7.62
N THR A 63 -0.78 10.50 -8.86
CA THR A 63 -2.20 10.32 -9.18
C THR A 63 -2.40 9.18 -10.19
N SER A 64 -3.62 9.05 -10.75
CA SER A 64 -3.87 8.12 -11.85
C SER A 64 -2.97 8.36 -13.06
N ARG A 65 -2.47 9.59 -13.27
CA ARG A 65 -1.54 9.93 -14.36
C ARG A 65 -0.27 9.08 -14.32
N THR A 66 0.38 8.98 -13.16
CA THR A 66 1.53 8.09 -12.95
C THR A 66 1.19 6.66 -13.35
N LEU A 67 0.10 6.12 -12.82
CA LEU A 67 -0.25 4.72 -13.04
C LEU A 67 -0.57 4.45 -14.53
N VAL A 68 -1.27 5.37 -15.19
CA VAL A 68 -1.58 5.30 -16.63
C VAL A 68 -0.31 5.38 -17.47
N ALA A 69 0.61 6.29 -17.16
CA ALA A 69 1.90 6.40 -17.85
C ALA A 69 2.70 5.10 -17.75
N LEU A 70 2.73 4.48 -16.57
CA LEU A 70 3.38 3.19 -16.36
C LEU A 70 2.64 2.03 -17.02
N ALA A 71 1.31 2.09 -17.12
CA ALA A 71 0.52 1.10 -17.85
C ALA A 71 0.87 1.06 -19.35
N ASP A 72 1.26 2.21 -19.92
CA ASP A 72 1.60 2.36 -21.33
C ASP A 72 2.99 1.81 -21.72
N LEU A 73 3.84 1.48 -20.74
CA LEU A 73 5.16 0.89 -20.96
C LEU A 73 5.06 -0.58 -21.39
N LYS A 74 5.00 -0.83 -22.70
CA LYS A 74 4.76 -2.17 -23.29
C LYS A 74 5.74 -3.28 -22.86
N TRP A 75 6.94 -2.91 -22.43
CA TRP A 75 7.99 -3.85 -21.98
C TRP A 75 7.99 -4.07 -20.47
N LEU A 76 7.25 -3.26 -19.71
CA LEU A 76 7.23 -3.33 -18.25
C LEU A 76 6.58 -4.62 -17.78
N ARG A 77 7.37 -5.44 -17.09
CA ARG A 77 6.98 -6.74 -16.52
C ARG A 77 6.75 -6.68 -15.02
N GLN A 78 7.52 -5.86 -14.33
CA GLN A 78 7.49 -5.77 -12.87
C GLN A 78 7.57 -4.30 -12.48
N CYS A 79 6.67 -3.87 -11.61
CA CYS A 79 6.67 -2.51 -11.10
C CYS A 79 6.32 -2.53 -9.62
N THR A 80 7.25 -2.08 -8.79
CA THR A 80 7.01 -1.82 -7.37
C THR A 80 7.27 -0.36 -7.14
N ILE A 81 6.22 0.37 -6.76
CA ILE A 81 6.30 1.78 -6.39
C ILE A 81 6.21 1.92 -4.86
N GLY A 82 6.86 2.96 -4.33
CA GLY A 82 6.76 3.30 -2.91
C GLY A 82 5.34 3.71 -2.51
N PRO A 83 5.04 3.79 -1.21
CA PRO A 83 3.70 4.14 -0.75
C PRO A 83 3.24 5.52 -1.22
N ALA A 84 2.05 5.57 -1.79
CA ALA A 84 1.50 6.76 -2.43
C ALA A 84 0.08 7.08 -1.94
N ARG A 85 -0.34 8.34 -2.07
CA ARG A 85 -1.72 8.77 -1.77
C ARG A 85 -2.65 8.57 -2.96
N LEU A 86 -2.82 7.32 -3.36
CA LEU A 86 -3.72 6.94 -4.44
C LEU A 86 -5.14 6.68 -3.93
N ALA A 87 -6.13 6.98 -4.76
CA ALA A 87 -7.53 6.64 -4.53
C ALA A 87 -7.93 5.37 -5.28
N GLY A 88 -9.06 4.76 -4.90
CA GLY A 88 -9.52 3.51 -5.51
C GLY A 88 -9.85 3.65 -7.00
N ASN A 89 -10.30 4.82 -7.44
CA ASN A 89 -10.53 5.15 -8.85
C ASN A 89 -9.22 5.20 -9.65
N ASP A 90 -8.12 5.66 -9.08
CA ASP A 90 -6.83 5.74 -9.76
C ASP A 90 -6.31 4.33 -10.09
N ILE A 91 -6.43 3.42 -9.14
CA ILE A 91 -6.05 2.00 -9.29
C ILE A 91 -6.97 1.29 -10.29
N PHE A 92 -8.26 1.64 -10.30
CA PHE A 92 -9.20 1.10 -11.28
C PHE A 92 -8.88 1.58 -12.70
N GLU A 93 -8.57 2.87 -12.87
CA GLU A 93 -8.16 3.44 -14.16
C GLU A 93 -6.89 2.76 -14.69
N TYR A 94 -5.89 2.54 -13.82
CA TYR A 94 -4.73 1.73 -14.14
C TYR A 94 -5.11 0.35 -14.68
N LEU A 95 -5.98 -0.36 -13.97
CA LEU A 95 -6.35 -1.72 -14.34
C LEU A 95 -7.06 -1.76 -15.71
N CYS A 96 -7.98 -0.81 -15.96
CA CYS A 96 -8.63 -0.67 -17.27
C CYS A 96 -7.61 -0.39 -18.37
N ARG A 97 -6.66 0.52 -18.11
CA ARG A 97 -5.63 0.89 -19.07
C ARG A 97 -4.68 -0.27 -19.35
N ALA A 98 -4.18 -0.94 -18.33
CA ALA A 98 -3.27 -2.08 -18.44
C ALA A 98 -3.94 -3.27 -19.16
N SER A 99 -5.25 -3.46 -18.96
CA SER A 99 -6.02 -4.52 -19.63
C SER A 99 -6.32 -4.20 -21.10
N SER A 100 -6.40 -2.92 -21.46
CA SER A 100 -6.66 -2.47 -22.84
C SER A 100 -5.39 -2.26 -23.66
N THR A 101 -4.26 -2.00 -22.99
CA THR A 101 -2.99 -1.70 -23.63
C THR A 101 -2.28 -3.00 -24.00
N GLY A 102 -2.08 -3.23 -25.30
CA GLY A 102 -1.28 -4.37 -25.76
C GLY A 102 0.15 -4.28 -25.24
N GLY A 103 0.63 -5.37 -24.63
CA GLY A 103 1.99 -5.51 -24.16
C GLY A 103 2.85 -6.38 -25.07
N HIS A 104 4.17 -6.24 -24.95
CA HIS A 104 5.14 -7.19 -25.52
C HIS A 104 5.46 -8.34 -24.55
N VAL A 105 4.80 -8.37 -23.40
CA VAL A 105 5.00 -9.33 -22.31
C VAL A 105 3.68 -10.03 -22.00
N ALA A 106 3.77 -11.31 -21.63
CA ALA A 106 2.59 -12.12 -21.36
C ALA A 106 1.93 -11.81 -20.01
N GLU A 107 2.75 -11.44 -19.01
CA GLU A 107 2.31 -11.12 -17.66
C GLU A 107 3.02 -9.86 -17.18
N ARG A 108 2.30 -9.03 -16.42
CA ARG A 108 2.83 -7.83 -15.78
C ARG A 108 2.42 -7.81 -14.32
N GLU A 109 3.40 -7.78 -13.42
CA GLU A 109 3.19 -7.59 -11.99
C GLU A 109 3.32 -6.12 -11.61
N PHE A 110 2.36 -5.63 -10.84
CA PHE A 110 2.32 -4.26 -10.34
C PHE A 110 1.97 -4.27 -8.86
N ASN A 111 2.88 -3.77 -8.04
CA ASN A 111 2.79 -3.66 -6.60
C ASN A 111 2.56 -2.19 -6.23
N ILE A 112 1.37 -1.89 -5.73
CA ILE A 112 0.94 -0.56 -5.27
C ILE A 112 0.81 -0.60 -3.75
N SER A 113 1.52 0.28 -3.06
CA SER A 113 1.35 0.44 -1.63
C SER A 113 0.57 1.71 -1.31
N ILE A 114 -0.46 1.59 -0.47
CA ILE A 114 -1.36 2.70 -0.15
C ILE A 114 -0.95 3.34 1.17
N GLY A 115 -0.34 4.52 1.08
CA GLY A 115 0.07 5.28 2.25
C GLY A 115 -0.98 6.29 2.71
N GLY A 116 -0.77 6.79 3.92
CA GLY A 116 -1.62 7.76 4.60
C GLY A 116 -2.61 7.14 5.58
N HIS A 117 -3.06 7.98 6.51
CA HIS A 117 -4.07 7.65 7.50
C HIS A 117 -5.29 8.59 7.38
N GLU A 118 -6.44 8.08 7.78
CA GLU A 118 -7.65 8.85 8.09
C GLU A 118 -7.49 9.56 9.44
N SER A 119 -8.42 10.48 9.74
CA SER A 119 -8.40 11.29 10.97
C SER A 119 -8.39 10.48 12.27
N ASN A 120 -8.86 9.23 12.24
CA ASN A 120 -8.88 8.29 13.36
C ASN A 120 -7.66 7.34 13.39
N ARG A 121 -6.56 7.67 12.70
CA ARG A 121 -5.35 6.84 12.55
C ARG A 121 -5.59 5.50 11.85
N LEU A 122 -6.72 5.31 11.17
CA LEU A 122 -6.95 4.15 10.32
C LEU A 122 -6.21 4.31 9.00
N ALA A 123 -5.53 3.28 8.51
CA ALA A 123 -4.88 3.32 7.21
C ALA A 123 -5.88 3.61 6.08
N LYS A 124 -5.55 4.54 5.17
CA LYS A 124 -6.38 4.86 4.00
C LYS A 124 -6.60 3.66 3.08
N PHE A 125 -5.68 2.70 3.11
CA PHE A 125 -5.76 1.40 2.44
C PHE A 125 -7.17 0.79 2.48
N TYR A 126 -7.84 0.77 3.64
CA TYR A 126 -9.15 0.13 3.78
C TYR A 126 -10.23 0.81 2.93
N ALA A 127 -10.29 2.14 2.96
CA ALA A 127 -11.26 2.89 2.17
C ALA A 127 -10.95 2.76 0.66
N VAL A 128 -9.67 2.86 0.29
CA VAL A 128 -9.21 2.75 -1.10
C VAL A 128 -9.55 1.40 -1.71
N VAL A 129 -9.32 0.30 -0.98
CA VAL A 129 -9.66 -1.05 -1.42
C VAL A 129 -11.16 -1.21 -1.66
N VAL A 130 -12.01 -0.69 -0.78
CA VAL A 130 -13.47 -0.79 -0.97
C VAL A 130 -13.93 0.00 -2.20
N VAL A 131 -13.42 1.22 -2.40
CA VAL A 131 -13.76 2.02 -3.59
C VAL A 131 -13.34 1.30 -4.86
N PHE A 132 -12.11 0.79 -4.91
CA PHE A 132 -11.60 0.01 -6.03
C PHE A 132 -12.47 -1.23 -6.32
N LEU A 133 -12.80 -2.00 -5.29
CA LEU A 133 -13.64 -3.20 -5.43
C LEU A 133 -15.06 -2.88 -5.86
N LYS A 134 -15.64 -1.74 -5.45
CA LYS A 134 -16.96 -1.30 -5.91
C LYS A 134 -16.97 -0.99 -7.40
N LEU A 135 -15.95 -0.29 -7.90
CA LEU A 135 -15.80 -0.02 -9.35
C LEU A 135 -15.65 -1.32 -10.16
N LEU A 136 -14.88 -2.28 -9.65
CA LEU A 136 -14.82 -3.63 -10.21
C LEU A 136 -16.17 -4.34 -10.18
N ALA A 137 -16.92 -4.23 -9.09
CA ALA A 137 -18.24 -4.82 -8.92
C ALA A 137 -19.30 -4.16 -9.81
N GLU A 138 -19.08 -2.95 -10.29
CA GLU A 138 -19.96 -2.24 -11.22
C GLU A 138 -19.64 -2.59 -12.68
N THR A 139 -18.39 -2.94 -12.98
CA THR A 139 -17.88 -3.21 -14.34
C THR A 139 -17.94 -4.70 -14.68
N SER A 140 -18.33 -5.05 -15.91
CA SER A 140 -18.30 -6.45 -16.38
C SER A 140 -16.89 -6.89 -16.77
N GLU A 141 -16.61 -8.19 -16.74
CA GLU A 141 -15.32 -8.74 -17.17
C GLU A 141 -15.00 -8.43 -18.63
N GLU A 142 -16.01 -8.43 -19.51
CA GLU A 142 -15.87 -8.08 -20.93
C GLU A 142 -15.49 -6.61 -21.10
N THR A 143 -16.16 -5.72 -20.35
CA THR A 143 -15.90 -4.28 -20.39
C THR A 143 -14.52 -3.94 -19.86
N LEU A 144 -14.03 -4.70 -18.88
CA LEU A 144 -12.68 -4.56 -18.34
C LEU A 144 -11.61 -4.95 -19.38
N GLY A 145 -11.97 -5.63 -20.46
CA GLY A 145 -11.04 -6.12 -21.48
C GLY A 145 -10.24 -7.34 -21.03
N ALA A 146 -10.58 -7.92 -19.87
CA ALA A 146 -9.85 -9.02 -19.26
C ALA A 146 -9.78 -10.27 -20.17
N ALA A 147 -10.86 -10.60 -20.87
CA ALA A 147 -10.93 -11.76 -21.75
C ALA A 147 -10.06 -11.61 -23.01
N SER A 148 -9.99 -10.40 -23.58
CA SER A 148 -9.24 -10.08 -24.81
C SER A 148 -7.80 -9.65 -24.55
N CYS A 149 -7.46 -9.33 -23.29
CA CYS A 149 -6.13 -8.86 -22.95
C CYS A 149 -5.07 -9.97 -23.14
N SER A 150 -4.10 -9.72 -24.02
CA SER A 150 -2.97 -10.63 -24.27
C SER A 150 -1.92 -10.58 -23.15
N MET A 151 -1.89 -9.49 -22.37
CA MET A 151 -0.96 -9.26 -21.27
C MET A 151 -1.74 -9.30 -19.95
N LYS A 152 -1.71 -10.40 -19.21
CA LYS A 152 -2.50 -10.50 -17.97
C LYS A 152 -1.86 -9.66 -16.86
N PRO A 153 -2.56 -8.65 -16.30
CA PRO A 153 -2.04 -7.91 -15.16
C PRO A 153 -2.12 -8.76 -13.89
N HIS A 154 -1.14 -8.59 -13.03
CA HIS A 154 -1.05 -9.12 -11.69
C HIS A 154 -0.94 -7.92 -10.77
N LEU A 155 -2.02 -7.58 -10.07
CA LEU A 155 -2.08 -6.38 -9.25
C LEU A 155 -2.04 -6.76 -7.78
N HIS A 156 -1.11 -6.18 -7.04
CA HIS A 156 -1.01 -6.26 -5.60
C HIS A 156 -1.23 -4.87 -5.02
N ILE A 157 -2.22 -4.72 -4.14
CA ILE A 157 -2.47 -3.51 -3.37
C ILE A 157 -2.10 -3.82 -1.93
N THR A 158 -1.10 -3.16 -1.38
CA THR A 158 -0.55 -3.45 -0.05
C THR A 158 -0.86 -2.36 0.95
N ASN A 159 -1.09 -2.78 2.20
CA ASN A 159 -1.10 -1.93 3.36
C ASN A 159 0.34 -1.90 3.93
N PRO A 160 1.06 -0.78 3.84
CA PRO A 160 2.42 -0.70 4.38
C PRO A 160 2.43 -0.73 5.92
N TYR A 161 1.28 -0.51 6.58
CA TYR A 161 1.25 -0.37 8.03
C TYR A 161 1.12 -1.72 8.75
N ASN A 162 1.82 -1.84 9.88
CA ASN A 162 1.77 -2.99 10.79
C ASN A 162 0.76 -2.81 11.95
N SER A 163 0.09 -1.66 12.03
CA SER A 163 -0.83 -1.32 13.11
C SER A 163 -2.08 -2.19 13.08
N LYS A 164 -2.54 -2.61 14.26
CA LYS A 164 -3.78 -3.37 14.40
C LYS A 164 -4.99 -2.44 14.32
N VAL A 165 -6.05 -2.94 13.71
CA VAL A 165 -7.35 -2.26 13.73
C VAL A 165 -8.18 -2.66 14.94
N ARG A 166 -9.05 -1.76 15.39
CA ARG A 166 -10.00 -2.03 16.48
C ARG A 166 -10.98 -3.12 16.04
N GLN A 167 -11.20 -4.11 16.91
CA GLN A 167 -12.01 -5.30 16.60
C GLN A 167 -13.46 -4.98 16.23
N ILE A 168 -14.07 -3.97 16.86
CA ILE A 168 -15.44 -3.54 16.57
C ILE A 168 -15.52 -2.95 15.16
N TRP A 169 -14.55 -2.12 14.77
CA TRP A 169 -14.46 -1.56 13.43
C TRP A 169 -14.21 -2.66 12.39
N ALA A 170 -13.27 -3.57 12.68
CA ALA A 170 -12.93 -4.70 11.81
C ALA A 170 -14.16 -5.58 11.48
N GLU A 171 -14.99 -5.86 12.49
CA GLU A 171 -16.21 -6.63 12.32
C GLU A 171 -17.21 -5.95 11.39
N GLY A 172 -17.44 -4.64 11.55
CA GLY A 172 -18.30 -3.85 10.68
C GLY A 172 -17.77 -3.81 9.25
N TYR A 173 -16.50 -3.44 9.07
CA TYR A 173 -15.85 -3.37 7.76
C TYR A 173 -15.92 -4.70 7.00
N MET A 174 -15.65 -5.82 7.68
CA MET A 174 -15.69 -7.14 7.05
C MET A 174 -17.11 -7.55 6.64
N ARG A 175 -18.10 -7.33 7.51
CA ARG A 175 -19.48 -7.77 7.31
C ARG A 175 -20.22 -6.89 6.30
N ASP A 176 -20.07 -5.57 6.44
CA ASP A 176 -20.94 -4.60 5.77
C ASP A 176 -20.31 -4.06 4.48
N GLU A 177 -18.98 -4.10 4.35
CA GLU A 177 -18.27 -3.57 3.17
C GLU A 177 -17.53 -4.65 2.38
N LEU A 178 -16.52 -5.29 2.99
CA LEU A 178 -15.56 -6.12 2.26
C LEU A 178 -16.15 -7.43 1.71
N LYS A 179 -16.82 -8.23 2.56
CA LYS A 179 -17.40 -9.51 2.10
C LYS A 179 -18.48 -9.32 1.04
N PRO A 180 -19.44 -8.38 1.19
CA PRO A 180 -20.45 -8.14 0.17
C PRO A 180 -19.84 -7.75 -1.18
N VAL A 181 -18.92 -6.78 -1.20
CA VAL A 181 -18.34 -6.31 -2.47
C VAL A 181 -17.52 -7.40 -3.15
N LEU A 182 -16.71 -8.16 -2.39
CA LEU A 182 -15.92 -9.26 -2.97
C LEU A 182 -16.78 -10.38 -3.55
N ALA A 183 -17.95 -10.64 -2.96
CA ALA A 183 -18.89 -11.63 -3.50
C ALA A 183 -19.38 -11.21 -4.90
N VAL A 184 -19.73 -9.93 -5.06
CA VAL A 184 -20.18 -9.37 -6.35
C VAL A 184 -19.05 -9.36 -7.37
N VAL A 185 -17.82 -8.95 -6.99
CA VAL A 185 -16.68 -8.96 -7.92
C VAL A 185 -16.40 -10.38 -8.41
N ARG A 186 -16.43 -11.38 -7.52
CA ARG A 186 -16.20 -12.79 -7.90
C ARG A 186 -17.26 -13.33 -8.86
N GLU A 187 -18.50 -12.87 -8.72
CA GLU A 187 -19.58 -13.24 -9.64
C GLU A 187 -19.40 -12.58 -11.02
N LYS A 188 -19.04 -11.29 -11.05
CA LYS A 188 -18.85 -10.54 -12.29
C LYS A 188 -17.57 -10.87 -13.06
N HIS A 189 -16.54 -11.35 -12.36
CA HIS A 189 -15.23 -11.63 -12.94
C HIS A 189 -14.77 -13.07 -12.68
N PRO A 190 -15.47 -14.08 -13.25
CA PRO A 190 -15.17 -15.49 -13.01
C PRO A 190 -13.75 -15.92 -13.42
N SER A 191 -13.06 -15.22 -14.33
CA SER A 191 -11.68 -15.55 -14.69
C SER A 191 -10.61 -14.89 -13.80
N MET A 192 -11.02 -13.93 -12.96
CA MET A 192 -10.15 -13.24 -12.02
C MET A 192 -10.15 -13.94 -10.66
N ALA A 193 -8.97 -14.37 -10.21
CA ALA A 193 -8.77 -14.79 -8.83
C ALA A 193 -8.46 -13.57 -7.97
N ILE A 194 -9.19 -13.43 -6.86
CA ILE A 194 -8.99 -12.39 -5.85
C ILE A 194 -8.62 -13.05 -4.55
N GLU A 195 -7.58 -12.53 -3.90
CA GLU A 195 -7.11 -13.02 -2.61
C GLU A 195 -6.77 -11.85 -1.68
N VAL A 196 -7.29 -11.91 -0.47
CA VAL A 196 -7.05 -10.96 0.62
C VAL A 196 -6.11 -11.62 1.62
N SER A 197 -4.93 -11.03 1.80
CA SER A 197 -3.95 -11.47 2.81
C SER A 197 -4.31 -10.84 4.16
N ILE A 198 -4.67 -11.66 5.15
CA ILE A 198 -5.31 -11.20 6.38
C ILE A 198 -4.74 -11.89 7.62
N GLY A 199 -4.45 -11.12 8.67
CA GLY A 199 -3.88 -11.60 9.93
C GLY A 199 -4.87 -11.54 11.09
N GLY A 200 -4.81 -12.53 11.98
CA GLY A 200 -5.65 -12.59 13.19
C GLY A 200 -7.15 -12.75 12.92
N ARG A 201 -7.51 -13.45 11.83
CA ARG A 201 -8.91 -13.59 11.41
C ARG A 201 -9.69 -14.53 12.33
N ASN A 202 -10.86 -14.07 12.79
CA ASN A 202 -11.83 -14.89 13.52
C ASN A 202 -13.26 -14.50 13.10
N GLY A 203 -13.89 -15.30 12.24
CA GLY A 203 -15.23 -15.01 11.72
C GLY A 203 -15.27 -13.74 10.84
N ASN A 204 -15.89 -12.67 11.37
CA ASN A 204 -15.89 -11.34 10.75
C ASN A 204 -14.82 -10.40 11.31
N LYS A 205 -14.06 -10.83 12.32
CA LYS A 205 -13.01 -10.02 12.94
C LYS A 205 -11.66 -10.32 12.32
N PHE A 206 -10.76 -9.34 12.39
CA PHE A 206 -9.37 -9.46 11.96
C PHE A 206 -8.51 -8.41 12.67
N ASN A 207 -7.19 -8.65 12.73
CA ASN A 207 -6.24 -7.69 13.30
C ASN A 207 -5.69 -6.74 12.24
N LEU A 208 -5.40 -7.27 11.04
CA LEU A 208 -4.77 -6.53 9.96
C LEU A 208 -5.10 -7.17 8.61
N ILE A 209 -5.30 -6.35 7.58
CA ILE A 209 -5.24 -6.81 6.19
C ILE A 209 -3.93 -6.26 5.63
N ARG A 210 -3.07 -7.16 5.12
CA ARG A 210 -1.78 -6.81 4.51
C ARG A 210 -1.92 -6.36 3.08
N GLY A 211 -2.90 -6.91 2.37
CA GLY A 211 -3.07 -6.58 0.97
C GLY A 211 -4.15 -7.36 0.29
N LEU A 212 -4.44 -6.92 -0.93
CA LEU A 212 -5.33 -7.51 -1.90
C LEU A 212 -4.50 -7.88 -3.13
N SER A 213 -4.70 -9.06 -3.69
CA SER A 213 -4.08 -9.48 -4.96
C SER A 213 -5.11 -9.93 -5.98
N LEU A 214 -4.89 -9.53 -7.24
CA LEU A 214 -5.73 -9.85 -8.38
C LEU A 214 -4.90 -10.56 -9.45
N THR A 215 -5.41 -11.70 -9.90
CA THR A 215 -4.72 -12.57 -10.86
C THR A 215 -5.68 -13.09 -11.91
N TRP A 216 -5.40 -12.84 -13.20
CA TRP A 216 -6.10 -13.50 -14.31
C TRP A 216 -5.38 -14.80 -14.67
N ARG A 217 -5.88 -15.93 -14.17
CA ARG A 217 -5.36 -17.26 -14.54
C ARG A 217 -6.40 -18.05 -15.30
N SER A 218 -5.99 -18.55 -16.47
CA SER A 218 -6.69 -19.62 -17.17
C SER A 218 -6.58 -20.89 -16.32
N ARG A 219 -7.67 -21.29 -15.68
CA ARG A 219 -7.88 -22.62 -15.08
C ARG A 219 -6.96 -22.97 -13.90
N SER A 220 -7.26 -22.47 -12.70
CA SER A 220 -6.96 -23.25 -11.48
C SER A 220 -7.83 -22.86 -10.29
N ARG A 221 -8.56 -23.86 -9.79
CA ARG A 221 -9.17 -24.07 -8.45
C ARG A 221 -9.56 -22.81 -7.67
N ARG A 222 -10.85 -22.73 -7.29
CA ARG A 222 -11.42 -21.84 -6.26
C ARG A 222 -10.40 -21.59 -5.14
N ARG A 223 -9.61 -20.52 -5.25
CA ARG A 223 -8.71 -20.09 -4.18
C ARG A 223 -9.60 -19.59 -3.05
N THR A 224 -9.17 -19.84 -1.82
CA THR A 224 -9.79 -19.23 -0.65
C THR A 224 -9.61 -17.72 -0.77
N LEU A 225 -10.72 -16.99 -0.74
CA LEU A 225 -10.73 -15.54 -0.91
C LEU A 225 -9.93 -14.83 0.19
N PHE A 226 -9.84 -15.44 1.36
CA PHE A 226 -8.95 -15.03 2.44
C PHE A 226 -7.78 -16.02 2.54
N ARG A 227 -6.56 -15.47 2.56
CA ARG A 227 -5.34 -16.19 2.91
C ARG A 227 -4.90 -15.69 4.28
N ASP A 228 -4.98 -16.57 5.28
CA ASP A 228 -4.47 -16.27 6.61
C ASP A 228 -2.94 -16.19 6.54
N ILE A 229 -2.38 -15.13 7.13
CA ILE A 229 -0.94 -14.95 7.25
C ILE A 229 -0.52 -15.30 8.67
N ASP A 230 0.47 -16.19 8.79
CA ASP A 230 1.08 -16.55 10.06
C ASP A 230 2.19 -15.53 10.36
N GLY A 231 2.09 -14.84 11.49
CA GLY A 231 3.09 -13.85 11.91
C GLY A 231 2.61 -12.99 13.06
N GLU A 232 3.38 -13.00 14.15
CA GLU A 232 3.21 -12.15 15.33
C GLU A 232 3.06 -10.68 14.91
N THR A 233 1.86 -10.16 15.07
CA THR A 233 1.61 -8.73 14.92
C THR A 233 2.17 -8.03 16.16
N THR A 234 3.46 -7.69 16.11
CA THR A 234 4.17 -6.85 17.09
C THR A 234 3.80 -5.37 16.98
N GLY A 235 2.78 -5.02 16.20
CA GLY A 235 2.27 -3.66 16.10
C GLY A 235 1.58 -3.22 17.40
N ARG A 236 1.98 -2.07 17.94
CA ARG A 236 1.26 -1.34 18.98
C ARG A 236 -0.19 -1.14 18.54
N ASP A 237 -1.11 -1.24 19.50
CA ASP A 237 -2.49 -0.85 19.29
C ASP A 237 -2.54 0.63 18.88
N SER A 238 -3.43 0.98 17.94
CA SER A 238 -3.57 2.34 17.41
C SER A 238 -3.95 3.41 18.48
N ASP A 239 -4.13 2.98 19.73
CA ASP A 239 -4.61 3.74 20.89
C ASP A 239 -3.50 4.31 21.80
N SER A 240 -2.21 4.26 21.43
CA SER A 240 -1.22 5.03 22.22
C SER A 240 -1.40 6.53 21.99
N ASP A 241 -2.05 7.18 22.94
CA ASP A 241 -2.38 8.61 23.03
C ASP A 241 -1.15 9.48 23.35
N VAL A 242 0.01 9.16 22.77
CA VAL A 242 1.20 10.00 22.88
C VAL A 242 1.11 11.07 21.79
N SER A 243 0.89 12.30 22.24
CA SER A 243 1.04 13.54 21.49
C SER A 243 2.35 13.53 20.70
N ILE A 244 2.26 13.72 19.39
CA ILE A 244 3.40 13.79 18.46
C ILE A 244 4.02 15.21 18.44
N TYR A 245 3.62 16.09 19.36
CA TYR A 245 4.17 17.45 19.51
C TYR A 245 4.87 17.70 20.84
N SER A 246 5.15 16.66 21.63
CA SER A 246 5.90 16.82 22.88
C SER A 246 7.37 16.48 22.67
N GLY A 247 8.03 17.26 21.80
CA GLY A 247 9.47 17.39 21.78
C GLY A 247 9.89 18.52 22.71
N GLY A 248 10.55 18.18 23.82
CA GLY A 248 11.23 19.15 24.68
C GLY A 248 11.13 18.82 26.17
N GLY A 249 12.20 18.26 26.72
CA GLY A 249 12.36 18.05 28.16
C GLY A 249 13.35 16.94 28.45
N SER A 250 14.63 17.28 28.37
CA SER A 250 15.80 16.46 28.65
C SER A 250 15.73 15.72 29.99
N ASP A 251 16.35 14.53 30.01
CA ASP A 251 16.85 13.85 31.20
C ASP A 251 17.65 14.81 32.10
N ASP A 252 17.59 14.57 33.41
CA ASP A 252 18.80 14.37 34.22
C ASP A 252 18.39 13.78 35.59
N SER A 253 18.49 12.45 35.69
CA SER A 253 18.70 11.77 36.96
C SER A 253 20.20 11.70 37.21
N MET A 254 20.70 12.41 38.21
CA MET A 254 21.84 11.95 39.00
C MET A 254 21.57 12.25 40.47
N GLY A 255 21.42 11.19 41.25
CA GLY A 255 21.57 11.26 42.68
C GLY A 255 23.05 11.27 43.00
N ASP A 256 23.45 12.13 43.92
CA ASP A 256 24.53 11.83 44.86
C ASP A 256 24.13 12.42 46.21
N SER A 257 24.16 11.53 47.20
CA SER A 257 23.94 11.78 48.61
C SER A 257 25.30 11.97 49.27
N GLU A 258 25.57 13.15 49.85
CA GLU A 258 26.51 13.29 50.96
C GLU A 258 25.97 14.34 51.95
N ASP A 259 25.82 13.90 53.20
CA ASP A 259 25.64 14.72 54.39
C ASP A 259 26.85 15.64 54.59
N GLU A 260 26.65 16.89 54.98
CA GLU A 260 27.50 17.53 55.99
C GLU A 260 26.79 18.74 56.64
N ASN A 261 26.76 18.70 57.98
CA ASN A 261 26.31 19.76 58.88
C ASN A 261 27.09 21.07 58.67
N MET A 262 26.44 22.22 58.86
CA MET A 262 26.84 23.20 59.89
C MET A 262 25.84 24.35 60.01
N GLU A 263 25.69 24.80 61.26
CA GLU A 263 24.83 25.84 61.78
C GLU A 263 25.28 27.28 61.43
N GLU A 264 24.40 28.21 61.84
CA GLU A 264 24.61 29.64 62.15
C GLU A 264 24.35 30.68 61.05
N ASN A 265 23.18 31.32 61.16
CA ASN A 265 23.08 32.64 61.79
C ASN A 265 21.69 32.90 62.37
#